data_AF-A0A9P7Z6K2-F1
#
_entry.id   AF-A0A9P7Z6K2-F1
#
_cell.length_a   1.000
_cell.length_b   1.000
_cell.length_c   1.000
_cell.angle_alpha   90.00
_cell.angle_beta   90.00
_cell.angle_gamma   90.00
#
_symmetry.space_group_name_H-M   'P 1'
#
loop_
_entity.id
_entity.type
_entity.pdbx_description
1 polymer ?
#
loop_
_entity_poly.entity_id
_entity_poly.type
_entity_poly.pdbx_seq_one_letter_code
_entity_poly.pdbx_strand_id
1 'polypeptide(L)'
;MYCTVLDGIAVRWVELLTILAAGLVVPTEDIGTAAHGFYGSIRAGMARSQLLSTSASTERLASNTLAYLVPAVEAAGLPAPSITGLYAAATNGPTAALNAVPGINTSTLSVLPTATASAYAASFKTVYIASLSFGGVWIIAAFLAQDVTK
;
A
#
# COMPACT_ATOMS: atom_id res chain seq x y z
N MET A 1 3.77 4.73 -12.88
CA MET A 1 4.47 6.02 -12.62
C MET A 1 3.55 7.24 -12.78
N TYR A 2 2.74 7.36 -13.85
CA TYR A 2 1.79 8.48 -13.97
C TYR A 2 0.69 8.50 -12.90
N CYS A 3 0.10 7.35 -12.57
CA CYS A 3 -0.98 7.27 -11.57
C CYS A 3 -0.53 7.71 -10.17
N THR A 4 0.71 7.41 -9.78
CA THR A 4 1.27 7.78 -8.46
C THR A 4 1.55 9.28 -8.35
N VAL A 5 1.86 9.96 -9.47
CA VAL A 5 2.08 11.41 -9.48
C VAL A 5 0.76 12.16 -9.32
N LEU A 6 -0.29 11.71 -10.00
CA LEU A 6 -1.63 12.31 -9.90
C LEU A 6 -2.21 12.21 -8.49
N ASP A 7 -2.04 11.05 -7.85
CA ASP A 7 -2.43 10.84 -6.45
C ASP A 7 -1.72 11.82 -5.50
N GLY A 8 -0.40 11.95 -5.64
CA GLY A 8 0.39 12.87 -4.84
C GLY A 8 -0.06 14.33 -4.99
N ILE A 9 -0.37 14.78 -6.21
CA ILE A 9 -0.83 16.15 -6.46
C ILE A 9 -2.20 16.40 -5.82
N ALA A 10 -3.15 15.48 -6.00
CA ALA A 10 -4.50 15.63 -5.47
C ALA A 10 -4.51 15.72 -3.93
N VAL A 11 -3.76 14.85 -3.26
CA VAL A 11 -3.63 14.86 -1.80
C VAL A 11 -2.99 16.16 -1.31
N ARG A 12 -1.92 16.61 -1.97
CA ARG A 12 -1.22 17.85 -1.60
C ARG A 12 -2.09 19.09 -1.80
N TRP A 13 -2.93 19.11 -2.83
CA TRP A 13 -3.84 20.22 -3.08
C TRP A 13 -4.85 20.40 -1.95
N VAL A 14 -5.52 19.31 -1.53
CA VAL A 14 -6.48 19.36 -0.41
C VAL A 14 -5.78 19.74 0.89
N GLU A 15 -4.60 19.19 1.16
CA GLU A 15 -3.80 19.57 2.33
C GLU A 15 -3.49 21.07 2.36
N LEU A 16 -3.08 21.65 1.22
CA LEU A 16 -2.73 23.07 1.14
C LEU A 16 -3.92 23.97 1.48
N LEU A 17 -5.11 23.63 0.96
CA LEU A 17 -6.34 24.37 1.27
C LEU A 17 -6.67 24.34 2.76
N THR A 18 -6.51 23.19 3.42
CA THR A 18 -6.80 23.06 4.86
C THR A 18 -5.84 23.87 5.74
N ILE A 19 -4.55 23.93 5.39
CA ILE A 19 -3.58 24.76 6.11
C ILE A 19 -3.93 26.25 5.98
N LEU A 20 -4.29 26.67 4.77
CA LEU A 20 -4.60 28.06 4.47
C LEU A 20 -5.90 28.51 5.16
N ALA A 21 -6.92 27.65 5.17
CA ALA A 21 -8.17 27.88 5.89
C ALA A 21 -7.94 27.96 7.41
N ALA A 22 -7.14 27.07 7.99
CA ALA A 22 -6.81 27.10 9.42
C ALA A 22 -6.06 28.38 9.82
N GLY A 23 -5.14 28.86 8.96
CA GLY A 23 -4.41 30.11 9.19
C GLY A 23 -5.26 31.38 9.17
N LEU A 24 -6.43 31.35 8.53
CA LEU A 24 -7.37 32.49 8.46
C LEU A 24 -8.28 32.60 9.69
N VAL A 25 -8.44 31.51 10.45
CA VAL A 25 -9.37 31.42 11.59
C VAL A 25 -8.68 31.67 12.92
N VAL A 26 -7.39 31.33 13.01
CA VAL A 26 -6.61 31.41 14.26
C VAL A 26 -6.06 32.84 14.45
N PRO A 27 -6.10 33.41 15.67
CA PRO A 27 -5.49 34.70 15.96
C PRO A 27 -3.99 34.71 15.63
N THR A 28 -3.48 35.85 15.14
CA THR A 28 -2.10 35.96 14.62
C THR A 28 -1.00 35.57 15.59
N GLU A 29 -1.23 35.71 16.90
CA GLU A 29 -0.29 35.25 17.94
C GLU A 29 -0.13 33.71 18.00
N ASP A 30 -1.16 32.94 17.64
CA ASP A 30 -1.20 31.48 17.83
C ASP A 30 -1.15 30.67 16.52
N ILE A 31 -1.02 31.34 15.36
CA ILE A 31 -0.99 30.67 14.04
C ILE A 31 0.14 29.62 13.95
N GLY A 32 1.29 29.88 14.58
CA GLY A 32 2.44 28.99 14.54
C GLY A 32 2.21 27.68 15.29
N THR A 33 1.62 27.75 16.48
CA THR A 33 1.42 26.60 17.38
C THR A 33 0.10 25.88 17.08
N ALA A 34 -1.00 26.61 16.93
CA ALA A 34 -2.34 26.05 16.79
C ALA A 34 -2.62 25.53 15.37
N ALA A 35 -2.25 26.28 14.32
CA ALA A 35 -2.52 25.85 12.94
C ALA A 35 -1.39 24.96 12.37
N HIS A 36 -0.14 25.39 12.45
CA HIS A 36 0.97 24.71 11.79
C HIS A 36 1.60 23.59 12.63
N GLY A 37 1.78 23.82 13.94
CA GLY A 37 2.37 22.84 14.87
C GLY A 37 1.53 21.57 15.03
N PHE A 38 0.21 21.74 15.22
CA PHE A 38 -0.72 20.62 15.31
C PHE A 38 -0.79 19.81 14.00
N TYR A 39 -0.88 20.50 12.86
CA TYR A 39 -0.89 19.87 11.54
C TYR A 39 0.40 19.07 11.27
N GLY A 40 1.57 19.63 11.59
CA GLY A 40 2.85 18.95 11.45
C GLY A 40 2.94 17.67 12.29
N SER A 41 2.36 17.69 13.50
CA SER A 41 2.32 16.54 14.40
C SER A 41 1.43 15.42 13.88
N ILE A 42 0.23 15.75 13.41
CA ILE A 42 -0.69 14.79 12.77
C ILE A 42 -0.02 14.17 11.53
N ARG A 43 0.65 14.97 10.71
CA ARG A 43 1.30 14.48 9.50
C ARG A 43 2.46 13.54 9.79
N ALA A 44 3.28 13.85 10.81
CA ALA A 44 4.35 12.96 11.25
C ALA A 44 3.80 11.64 11.81
N GLY A 45 2.69 11.69 12.57
CA GLY A 45 2.00 10.51 13.09
C GLY A 45 1.46 9.59 11.98
N MET A 46 0.76 10.16 10.99
CA MET A 46 0.23 9.39 9.86
C MET A 46 1.32 8.84 8.93
N ALA A 47 2.42 9.57 8.73
CA ALA A 47 3.55 9.06 7.96
C ALA A 47 4.16 7.80 8.61
N ARG A 48 4.22 7.76 9.94
CA ARG A 48 4.72 6.59 10.68
C ARG A 48 3.78 5.39 10.61
N SER A 49 2.46 5.59 10.72
CA SER A 49 1.49 4.50 10.61
C SER A 49 1.43 3.91 9.20
N GLN A 50 1.55 4.75 8.17
CA GLN A 50 1.64 4.31 6.77
C GLN A 50 2.91 3.47 6.54
N LEU A 51 4.06 3.93 7.04
CA LEU A 51 5.33 3.20 6.89
C LEU A 51 5.29 1.82 7.54
N LEU A 52 4.70 1.71 8.74
CA LEU A 52 4.55 0.43 9.42
C LEU A 52 3.63 -0.53 8.64
N SER A 53 2.56 0.01 8.04
CA SER A 53 1.62 -0.79 7.26
C SER A 53 2.24 -1.29 5.95
N THR A 54 3.05 -0.47 5.28
CA THR A 54 3.74 -0.87 4.04
C THR A 54 4.90 -1.84 4.31
N SER A 55 5.66 -1.67 5.39
CA SER A 55 6.72 -2.61 5.76
C SER A 55 6.16 -3.99 6.10
N ALA A 56 5.12 -4.05 6.94
CA ALA A 56 4.46 -5.32 7.29
C ALA A 56 3.82 -6.00 6.06
N SER A 57 3.38 -5.23 5.07
CA SER A 57 2.81 -5.80 3.84
C SER A 57 3.86 -6.34 2.90
N THR A 58 5.05 -5.74 2.87
CA THR A 58 6.17 -6.23 2.07
C THR A 58 6.68 -7.56 2.60
N GLU A 59 6.80 -7.69 3.92
CA GLU A 59 7.16 -8.94 4.59
C GLU A 59 6.08 -10.02 4.37
N ARG A 60 4.81 -9.67 4.56
CA ARG A 60 3.68 -10.58 4.31
C ARG A 60 3.59 -11.01 2.86
N LEU A 61 3.83 -10.11 1.93
CA LEU A 61 3.82 -10.42 0.50
C LEU A 61 4.87 -11.48 0.16
N ALA A 62 6.10 -11.34 0.66
CA ALA A 62 7.14 -12.36 0.44
C ALA A 62 6.72 -13.73 0.99
N SER A 63 6.17 -13.77 2.21
CA SER A 63 5.72 -15.03 2.84
C SER A 63 4.51 -15.67 2.15
N ASN A 64 3.48 -14.87 1.81
CA ASN A 64 2.26 -15.34 1.17
C ASN A 64 2.52 -15.76 -0.27
N THR A 65 3.40 -15.06 -0.98
CA THR A 65 3.70 -15.44 -2.36
C THR A 65 4.31 -16.83 -2.40
N LEU A 66 5.24 -17.16 -1.49
CA LEU A 66 5.74 -18.53 -1.39
C LEU A 66 4.64 -19.53 -0.99
N ALA A 67 3.78 -19.18 -0.03
CA ALA A 67 2.72 -20.07 0.46
C ALA A 67 1.65 -20.41 -0.60
N TYR A 68 1.33 -19.49 -1.52
CA TYR A 68 0.36 -19.74 -2.60
C TYR A 68 1.01 -20.28 -3.87
N LEU A 69 2.28 -19.97 -4.13
CA LEU A 69 2.97 -20.29 -5.37
C LEU A 69 3.63 -21.67 -5.33
N VAL A 70 4.16 -22.11 -4.18
CA VAL A 70 4.69 -23.48 -3.98
C VAL A 70 3.64 -24.56 -4.29
N PRO A 71 2.44 -24.59 -3.66
CA PRO A 71 1.46 -25.64 -3.93
C PRO A 71 0.88 -25.58 -5.35
N ALA A 72 0.80 -24.38 -5.95
CA ALA A 72 0.34 -24.21 -7.33
C ALA A 72 1.33 -24.76 -8.36
N VAL A 73 2.63 -24.65 -8.07
CA VAL A 73 3.72 -25.09 -8.95
C VAL A 73 4.01 -26.58 -8.76
N GLU A 74 3.89 -27.10 -7.54
CA GLU A 74 3.93 -28.54 -7.25
C GLU A 74 2.75 -29.28 -7.91
N ALA A 75 1.53 -28.73 -7.85
CA ALA A 75 0.37 -29.30 -8.54
C ALA A 75 0.52 -29.27 -10.08
N ALA A 76 1.32 -28.34 -10.62
CA ALA A 76 1.64 -28.25 -12.04
C ALA A 76 2.82 -29.15 -12.47
N GLY A 77 3.41 -29.91 -11.53
CA GLY A 77 4.44 -30.92 -11.81
C GLY A 77 5.88 -30.38 -11.85
N LEU A 78 6.14 -29.16 -11.34
CA LEU A 78 7.51 -28.65 -11.24
C LEU A 78 8.24 -29.22 -10.02
N PRO A 79 9.48 -29.70 -10.16
CA PRO A 79 10.27 -30.16 -9.03
C PRO A 79 10.68 -28.99 -8.12
N ALA A 80 10.62 -29.23 -6.81
CA ALA A 80 10.95 -28.28 -5.73
C ALA A 80 12.19 -27.37 -5.93
N PRO A 81 13.33 -27.82 -6.48
CA PRO A 81 14.49 -26.95 -6.71
C PRO A 81 14.28 -25.85 -7.77
N SER A 82 13.35 -26.04 -8.72
CA SER A 82 13.06 -25.04 -9.76
C SER A 82 12.15 -23.92 -9.28
N ILE A 83 11.50 -24.06 -8.11
CA ILE A 83 10.51 -23.10 -7.59
C ILE A 83 11.17 -21.78 -7.20
N THR A 84 12.36 -21.83 -6.58
CA THR A 84 13.11 -20.62 -6.21
C THR A 84 13.61 -19.86 -7.44
N GLY A 85 14.01 -20.59 -8.49
CA GLY A 85 14.40 -20.01 -9.79
C GLY A 85 13.22 -19.39 -10.54
N LEU A 86 12.05 -20.03 -10.50
CA LEU A 86 10.81 -19.50 -11.03
C LEU A 86 10.36 -18.24 -10.28
N TYR A 87 10.45 -18.23 -8.95
CA TYR A 87 10.13 -17.05 -8.15
C TYR A 87 11.07 -15.86 -8.46
N ALA A 88 12.38 -16.13 -8.59
CA ALA A 88 13.35 -15.10 -8.99
C ALA A 88 13.07 -14.55 -10.41
N ALA A 89 12.74 -15.42 -11.35
CA ALA A 89 12.38 -15.06 -12.72
C ALA A 89 11.01 -14.35 -12.82
N ALA A 90 10.04 -14.72 -12.00
CA ALA A 90 8.71 -14.09 -11.97
C ALA A 90 8.73 -12.70 -11.32
N THR A 91 9.64 -12.46 -10.37
CA THR A 91 9.71 -11.19 -9.64
C THR A 91 10.59 -10.16 -10.35
N ASN A 92 11.66 -10.58 -11.03
CA ASN A 92 12.67 -9.68 -11.60
C ASN A 92 13.06 -9.98 -13.06
N GLY A 93 12.53 -11.05 -13.65
CA GLY A 93 12.94 -11.52 -14.98
C GLY A 93 12.04 -11.02 -16.12
N PRO A 94 12.60 -10.81 -17.33
CA PRO A 94 11.78 -10.67 -18.54
C PRO A 94 10.97 -11.95 -18.77
N THR A 95 9.89 -11.88 -19.56
CA THR A 95 9.04 -13.05 -19.90
C THR A 95 9.84 -14.22 -20.48
N ALA A 96 11.00 -13.95 -21.07
CA ALA A 96 11.96 -14.96 -21.53
C ALA A 96 12.65 -15.76 -20.40
N ALA A 97 12.85 -15.16 -19.23
CA ALA A 97 13.44 -15.82 -18.06
C ALA A 97 12.49 -16.84 -17.42
N LEU A 98 11.17 -16.66 -17.57
CA LEU A 98 10.18 -17.67 -17.20
C LEU A 98 10.32 -18.94 -18.07
N ASN A 99 10.49 -18.77 -19.38
CA ASN A 99 10.67 -19.90 -20.31
C ASN A 99 12.02 -20.64 -20.15
N ALA A 100 13.00 -20.01 -19.49
CA ALA A 100 14.31 -20.60 -19.23
C ALA A 100 14.34 -21.49 -17.97
N VAL A 101 13.26 -21.54 -17.18
CA VAL A 101 13.19 -22.37 -15.98
C VAL A 101 13.06 -23.84 -16.38
N PRO A 102 13.98 -24.73 -15.93
CA PRO A 102 13.91 -26.15 -16.24
C PRO A 102 12.61 -26.77 -15.71
N GLY A 103 11.80 -27.31 -16.62
CA GLY A 103 10.53 -27.98 -16.32
C GLY A 103 9.28 -27.13 -16.51
N ILE A 104 9.38 -25.88 -17.00
CA ILE A 104 8.19 -25.05 -17.22
C ILE A 104 7.28 -25.65 -18.30
N ASN A 105 6.03 -25.91 -17.93
CA ASN A 105 4.98 -26.36 -18.83
C ASN A 105 3.98 -25.23 -19.07
N THR A 106 3.22 -25.31 -20.17
CA THR A 106 2.12 -24.36 -20.47
C THR A 106 1.07 -24.29 -19.35
N SER A 107 0.90 -25.37 -18.59
CA SER A 107 0.02 -25.42 -17.42
C SER A 107 0.56 -24.60 -16.22
N THR A 108 1.87 -24.47 -16.05
CA THR A 108 2.44 -23.67 -14.95
C THR A 108 2.34 -22.17 -15.27
N LEU A 109 2.54 -21.81 -16.55
CA LEU A 109 2.41 -20.43 -17.03
C LEU A 109 0.98 -19.89 -16.91
N SER A 110 -0.05 -20.74 -17.04
CA SER A 110 -1.45 -20.31 -16.89
C SER A 110 -1.88 -20.14 -15.44
N VAL A 111 -1.32 -20.92 -14.51
CA VAL A 111 -1.69 -20.89 -13.07
C VAL A 111 -0.95 -19.79 -12.31
N LEU A 112 0.27 -19.43 -12.75
CA LEU A 112 1.10 -18.39 -12.14
C LEU A 112 0.39 -17.01 -11.97
N PRO A 113 -0.29 -16.44 -12.98
CA PRO A 113 -0.98 -15.15 -12.82
C PRO A 113 -2.14 -15.21 -11.81
N THR A 114 -2.85 -16.33 -11.73
CA THR A 114 -3.95 -16.50 -10.75
C THR A 114 -3.41 -16.66 -9.32
N ALA A 115 -2.36 -17.47 -9.15
CA ALA A 115 -1.73 -17.68 -7.85
C ALA A 115 -1.09 -16.37 -7.32
N THR A 116 -0.37 -15.63 -8.16
CA THR A 116 0.19 -14.32 -7.79
C THR A 116 -0.91 -13.32 -7.44
N ALA A 117 -1.99 -13.23 -8.23
CA ALA A 117 -3.12 -12.37 -7.91
C ALA A 117 -3.75 -12.69 -6.55
N SER A 118 -3.92 -13.98 -6.22
CA SER A 118 -4.43 -14.40 -4.90
C SER A 118 -3.48 -14.06 -3.74
N ALA A 119 -2.16 -14.21 -3.94
CA ALA A 119 -1.15 -13.85 -2.96
C ALA A 119 -1.14 -12.33 -2.70
N TYR A 120 -1.26 -11.53 -3.76
CA TYR A 120 -1.38 -10.08 -3.65
C TYR A 120 -2.67 -9.67 -2.93
N ALA A 121 -3.82 -10.25 -3.29
CA ALA A 121 -5.11 -9.97 -2.65
C ALA A 121 -5.09 -10.28 -1.15
N ALA A 122 -4.52 -11.43 -0.75
CA ALA A 122 -4.39 -11.82 0.64
C ALA A 122 -3.45 -10.88 1.42
N SER A 123 -2.36 -10.44 0.80
CA SER A 123 -1.36 -9.58 1.44
C SER A 123 -1.85 -8.15 1.66
N PHE A 124 -2.59 -7.58 0.69
CA PHE A 124 -3.07 -6.21 0.77
C PHE A 124 -4.39 -6.02 1.55
N LYS A 125 -5.15 -7.10 1.80
CA LYS A 125 -6.40 -7.03 2.59
C LYS A 125 -6.20 -6.32 3.93
N THR A 126 -5.10 -6.62 4.63
CA THR A 126 -4.78 -6.02 5.93
C THR A 126 -4.54 -4.52 5.83
N VAL A 127 -3.88 -4.05 4.77
CA VAL A 127 -3.65 -2.62 4.52
C VAL A 127 -4.97 -1.92 4.29
N TYR A 128 -5.85 -2.51 3.50
CA TYR A 128 -7.13 -1.91 3.18
C TYR A 128 -7.98 -1.67 4.43
N ILE A 129 -8.08 -2.67 5.32
CA ILE A 129 -8.82 -2.56 6.59
C ILE A 129 -8.16 -1.52 7.52
N ALA A 130 -6.82 -1.48 7.57
CA ALA A 130 -6.09 -0.50 8.37
C ALA A 130 -6.36 0.93 7.88
N SER A 131 -6.25 1.20 6.57
CA SER A 131 -6.53 2.50 5.97
C SER A 131 -7.98 2.94 6.18
N LEU A 132 -8.92 2.00 6.12
CA LEU A 132 -10.34 2.27 6.33
C LEU A 132 -10.63 2.70 7.78
N SER A 133 -9.89 2.15 8.74
CA SER A 133 -10.00 2.53 10.16
C SER A 133 -9.54 3.97 10.39
N PHE A 134 -8.43 4.39 9.77
CA PHE A 134 -7.97 5.79 9.85
C PHE A 134 -8.95 6.76 9.18
N GLY A 135 -9.49 6.40 8.01
CA GLY A 135 -10.52 7.20 7.34
C GLY A 135 -11.78 7.39 8.21
N GLY A 136 -12.19 6.35 8.94
CA GLY A 136 -13.32 6.44 9.87
C GLY A 136 -13.13 7.47 10.98
N VAL A 137 -11.93 7.53 11.58
CA VAL A 137 -11.61 8.53 12.61
C VAL A 137 -11.71 9.96 12.06
N TRP A 138 -11.27 10.18 10.82
CA TRP A 138 -11.37 11.49 10.16
C TRP A 138 -12.82 11.90 9.87
N ILE A 139 -13.67 10.96 9.46
CA ILE A 139 -15.09 11.23 9.26
C ILE A 139 -15.76 11.65 10.59
N ILE A 140 -15.44 10.96 11.68
CA ILE A 140 -15.94 11.32 13.02
C ILE A 140 -15.43 12.71 13.43
N ALA A 141 -14.16 13.00 13.21
CA ALA A 141 -13.58 14.32 13.47
C ALA A 141 -14.25 15.43 12.64
N ALA A 142 -14.64 15.15 11.40
CA ALA A 142 -15.38 16.09 10.55
C ALA A 142 -16.77 16.42 11.10
N PHE A 143 -17.47 15.45 11.72
CA PHE A 143 -18.75 15.71 12.39
C PHE A 143 -18.61 16.50 13.70
N LEU A 144 -17.46 16.39 14.37
CA LEU A 144 -17.14 17.12 15.60
C LEU A 144 -16.59 18.53 15.32
N ALA A 145 -16.23 18.83 14.06
CA ALA A 145 -15.76 20.15 13.68
C ALA A 145 -16.92 21.16 13.81
N GLN A 146 -16.75 22.11 14.73
CA GLN A 146 -17.73 23.15 14.99
C GLN A 146 -17.55 24.33 14.03
N ASP A 147 -18.64 25.01 13.70
CA ASP A 147 -18.63 26.17 12.83
C ASP A 147 -17.76 27.28 13.43
N VAL A 148 -16.92 27.90 12.60
CA VAL A 148 -15.96 28.96 12.97
C VAL A 148 -16.65 30.21 13.51
N THR A 149 -17.95 30.36 13.23
CA THR A 149 -18.75 31.54 13.58
C THR A 149 -19.53 31.44 14.89
N LYS A 150 -19.37 30.36 15.67
CA LYS A 150 -20.02 30.18 16.98
C LYS A 150 -19.07 30.34 18.16
#